data_AF-X1F696-F1
#
_entry.id   AF-X1F696-F1
#
_cell.length_a   1.000
_cell.length_b   1.000
_cell.length_c   1.000
_cell.angle_alpha   90.00
_cell.angle_beta   90.00
_cell.angle_gamma   90.00
#
_symmetry.space_group_name_H-M   'P 1'
#
loop_
_entity.id
_entity.type
_entity.pdbx_description
1 polymer ?
#
loop_
_entity_poly.entity_id
_entity_poly.type
_entity_poly.pdbx_seq_one_letter_code
_entity_poly.pdbx_strand_id
1 'polypeptide(L)'
;GFFECIFNKDFKKARPEWLKNCEGHHLELDGYNDELKLAFERHGKQHYEWPNYFHKTVKKYITQLSNDQEKGELCETNGVTLIEVPYWIEYDEMQKYIIKQCKDKGIDAPQIRFKIDWKKI
;
A
#
# COMPACT_ATOMS: atom_id res chain seq x y z
N GLY A 1 4.56 8.91 9.94
CA GLY A 1 3.21 8.91 9.32
C GLY A 1 2.30 7.91 10.01
N PHE A 2 1.13 7.67 9.42
CA PHE A 2 0.07 6.87 10.03
C PHE A 2 0.51 5.43 10.33
N PHE A 3 1.27 4.80 9.42
CA PHE A 3 1.76 3.43 9.59
C PHE A 3 2.85 3.34 10.67
N GLU A 4 3.72 4.34 10.77
CA GLU A 4 4.76 4.38 11.80
C GLU A 4 4.15 4.51 13.20
N CYS A 5 3.02 5.22 13.34
CA CYS A 5 2.25 5.23 14.58
C CYS A 5 1.65 3.85 14.91
N ILE A 6 1.35 3.03 13.90
CA ILE A 6 0.83 1.68 14.12
C ILE A 6 1.96 0.76 14.56
N PHE A 7 3.02 0.66 13.77
CA PHE A 7 4.05 -0.36 13.92
C PHE A 7 5.24 0.05 14.78
N ASN A 8 5.33 1.31 15.19
CA ASN A 8 6.48 1.89 15.88
C ASN A 8 7.82 1.60 15.14
N LYS A 9 7.75 1.70 13.81
CA LYS A 9 8.83 1.40 12.85
C LYS A 9 8.72 2.39 11.69
N ASP A 10 9.85 2.71 11.08
CA ASP A 10 9.88 3.63 9.94
C ASP A 10 9.35 2.94 8.67
N PHE A 11 8.45 3.61 7.96
CA PHE A 11 7.97 3.21 6.64
C PHE A 11 8.32 4.30 5.65
N LYS A 12 9.24 4.00 4.73
CA LYS A 12 9.73 4.97 3.74
C LYS A 12 9.20 4.65 2.36
N LYS A 13 8.96 5.67 1.55
CA LYS A 13 8.77 5.49 0.10
C LYS A 13 9.97 4.73 -0.45
N ALA A 14 9.72 3.69 -1.23
CA ALA A 14 10.77 2.80 -1.71
C ALA A 14 10.53 2.39 -3.17
N ARG A 15 11.62 2.22 -3.91
CA ARG A 15 11.65 1.63 -5.25
C ARG A 15 12.69 0.50 -5.28
N PRO A 16 12.45 -0.62 -4.58
CA PRO A 16 13.43 -1.70 -4.51
C PRO A 16 13.85 -2.19 -5.91
N GLU A 17 15.08 -2.69 -6.05
CA GLU A 17 15.60 -3.17 -7.33
C GLU A 17 14.78 -4.32 -7.94
N TRP A 18 14.18 -5.14 -7.08
CA TRP A 18 13.29 -6.25 -7.47
C TRP A 18 11.89 -5.78 -7.88
N LEU A 19 11.54 -4.51 -7.62
CA LEU A 19 10.21 -3.96 -7.90
C LEU A 19 10.20 -3.25 -9.26
N LYS A 20 10.38 -4.05 -10.32
CA LYS A 20 10.33 -3.59 -11.71
C LYS A 20 9.21 -4.33 -12.44
N ASN A 21 8.40 -3.59 -13.17
CA ASN A 21 7.37 -4.19 -14.03
C ASN A 21 8.00 -4.95 -15.21
N CYS A 22 7.17 -5.64 -15.98
CA CYS A 22 7.58 -6.42 -17.15
C CYS A 22 8.29 -5.60 -18.24
N GLU A 23 8.08 -4.27 -18.27
CA GLU A 23 8.78 -3.35 -19.18
C GLU A 23 10.14 -2.88 -18.62
N GLY A 24 10.52 -3.31 -17.41
CA GLY A 24 11.76 -2.93 -16.74
C GLY A 24 11.69 -1.59 -16.00
N HIS A 25 10.50 -0.98 -15.89
CA HIS A 25 10.30 0.26 -15.15
C HIS A 25 10.14 -0.01 -13.66
N HIS A 26 10.84 0.78 -12.83
CA HIS A 26 10.66 0.71 -11.38
C HIS A 26 9.25 1.14 -10.98
N LEU A 27 8.60 0.34 -10.15
CA LEU A 27 7.41 0.75 -9.42
C LEU A 27 7.81 1.31 -8.05
N GLU A 28 6.88 1.99 -7.40
CA GLU A 28 7.07 2.61 -6.09
C GLU A 28 6.12 1.99 -5.07
N LEU A 29 6.61 1.87 -3.83
CA LEU A 29 5.84 1.61 -2.62
C LEU A 29 5.68 2.92 -1.85
N ASP A 30 4.45 3.28 -1.46
CA ASP A 30 4.21 4.48 -0.63
C ASP A 30 4.86 4.39 0.76
N GLY A 31 4.95 3.18 1.31
CA GLY A 31 5.68 2.91 2.55
C GLY A 31 6.18 1.47 2.60
N TYR A 32 7.46 1.28 2.85
CA TYR A 32 8.11 -0.03 2.97
C TYR A 32 8.97 -0.10 4.23
N ASN A 33 8.90 -1.24 4.92
CA ASN A 33 9.79 -1.59 6.01
C ASN A 33 10.41 -2.98 5.74
N ASP A 34 11.72 -3.02 5.56
CA ASP A 34 12.44 -4.25 5.21
C ASP A 34 12.54 -5.26 6.36
N GLU A 35 12.61 -4.78 7.61
CA GLU A 35 12.68 -5.63 8.80
C GLU A 35 11.38 -6.43 9.01
N LEU A 36 10.24 -5.77 8.80
CA LEU A 36 8.91 -6.37 8.92
C LEU A 36 8.46 -7.08 7.65
N LYS A 37 9.21 -6.94 6.53
CA LYS A 37 8.79 -7.38 5.19
C LYS A 37 7.36 -6.94 4.87
N LEU A 38 7.07 -5.66 5.13
CA LEU A 38 5.73 -5.10 5.05
C LEU A 38 5.75 -3.83 4.21
N ALA A 39 4.80 -3.72 3.29
CA ALA A 39 4.59 -2.59 2.41
C ALA A 39 3.15 -2.10 2.45
N PHE A 40 2.96 -0.81 2.15
CA PHE A 40 1.66 -0.16 2.14
C PHE A 40 1.48 0.73 0.91
N GLU A 41 0.25 0.81 0.43
CA GLU A 41 -0.18 1.66 -0.69
C GLU A 41 -1.50 2.34 -0.35
N ARG A 42 -1.63 3.63 -0.68
CA ARG A 42 -2.91 4.35 -0.56
C ARG A 42 -3.51 4.56 -1.95
N HIS A 43 -4.43 3.68 -2.32
CA HIS A 43 -5.04 3.71 -3.65
C HIS A 43 -6.15 4.75 -3.75
N GLY A 44 -5.94 5.75 -4.63
CA GLY A 44 -6.95 6.74 -5.00
C GLY A 44 -8.03 6.18 -5.93
N LYS A 45 -9.03 7.01 -6.25
CA LYS A 45 -10.10 6.67 -7.22
C LYS A 45 -9.58 6.18 -8.57
N GLN A 46 -8.43 6.70 -9.01
CA GLN A 46 -7.86 6.32 -10.30
C GLN A 46 -7.54 4.82 -10.45
N HIS A 47 -7.32 4.10 -9.33
CA HIS A 47 -7.02 2.67 -9.32
C HIS A 47 -8.27 1.79 -9.50
N TYR A 48 -9.48 2.36 -9.37
CA TYR A 48 -10.72 1.58 -9.32
C TYR A 48 -11.74 1.99 -10.39
N GLU A 49 -11.69 3.22 -10.87
CA GLU A 49 -12.75 3.78 -11.72
C GLU A 49 -12.21 4.32 -13.04
N TRP A 50 -12.94 4.05 -14.13
CA TRP A 50 -12.74 4.69 -15.44
C TRP A 50 -14.10 5.00 -16.07
N PRO A 51 -14.28 6.14 -16.76
CA PRO A 51 -13.33 7.23 -16.96
C PRO A 51 -13.06 8.05 -15.70
N ASN A 52 -11.88 8.65 -15.60
CA ASN A 52 -11.49 9.50 -14.48
C ASN A 52 -10.59 10.67 -14.93
N TYR A 53 -10.36 11.64 -14.05
CA TYR A 53 -9.56 12.84 -14.35
C TYR A 53 -8.05 12.57 -14.53
N PHE A 54 -7.53 11.51 -13.93
CA PHE A 54 -6.09 11.20 -13.87
C PHE A 54 -5.59 10.55 -15.16
N HIS A 55 -6.41 9.69 -15.76
CA HIS A 55 -6.07 8.97 -16.98
C HIS A 55 -6.69 9.67 -18.20
N LYS A 56 -5.84 10.10 -19.13
CA LYS A 56 -6.30 10.72 -20.39
C LYS A 56 -6.82 9.69 -21.41
N THR A 57 -6.45 8.43 -21.26
CA THR A 57 -6.81 7.34 -22.18
C THR A 57 -7.04 6.05 -21.41
N VAL A 58 -7.89 5.17 -21.95
CA VAL A 58 -8.16 3.85 -21.37
C VAL A 58 -6.89 3.00 -21.29
N LYS A 59 -5.97 3.16 -22.25
CA LYS A 59 -4.66 2.49 -22.23
C LYS A 59 -3.87 2.84 -20.97
N LYS A 60 -3.82 4.11 -20.56
CA LYS A 60 -3.11 4.52 -19.34
C LYS A 60 -3.74 3.93 -18.07
N TYR A 61 -5.08 3.87 -18.02
CA TYR A 61 -5.79 3.22 -16.93
C TYR A 61 -5.46 1.73 -16.85
N ILE A 62 -5.53 1.01 -17.97
CA ILE A 62 -5.16 -0.41 -18.04
C ILE A 62 -3.70 -0.64 -17.65
N THR A 63 -2.78 0.24 -18.07
CA THR A 63 -1.37 0.16 -17.64
C THR A 63 -1.22 0.35 -16.13
N GLN A 64 -1.98 1.26 -15.51
CA GLN A 64 -1.97 1.40 -14.05
C GLN A 64 -2.48 0.12 -13.36
N LEU A 65 -3.59 -0.45 -13.82
CA LEU A 65 -4.09 -1.73 -13.28
C LEU A 65 -3.09 -2.87 -13.41
N SER A 66 -2.40 -2.98 -14.56
CA SER A 66 -1.33 -3.97 -14.77
C SER A 66 -0.18 -3.77 -13.79
N ASN A 67 0.28 -2.53 -13.63
CA ASN A 67 1.35 -2.21 -12.69
C ASN A 67 0.94 -2.48 -11.23
N ASP A 68 -0.31 -2.23 -10.85
CA ASP A 68 -0.81 -2.52 -9.50
C ASP A 68 -0.84 -4.03 -9.23
N GLN A 69 -1.29 -4.83 -10.22
CA GLN A 69 -1.24 -6.29 -10.15
C GLN A 69 0.20 -6.81 -10.04
N GLU A 70 1.08 -6.38 -10.95
CA GLU A 70 2.49 -6.78 -10.95
C GLU A 70 3.20 -6.39 -9.65
N LYS A 71 2.87 -5.21 -9.09
CA LYS A 71 3.38 -4.77 -7.78
C LYS A 71 3.03 -5.78 -6.68
N GLY A 72 1.78 -6.24 -6.65
CA GLY A 72 1.32 -7.25 -5.70
C GLY A 72 2.07 -8.58 -5.85
N GLU A 73 2.19 -9.08 -7.07
CA GLU A 73 2.89 -10.34 -7.39
C GLU A 73 4.39 -10.27 -7.06
N LEU A 74 5.04 -9.14 -7.35
CA LEU A 74 6.45 -8.91 -7.03
C LEU A 74 6.67 -8.81 -5.52
N CYS A 75 5.76 -8.17 -4.78
CA CYS A 75 5.83 -8.16 -3.32
C CYS A 75 5.74 -9.58 -2.77
N GLU A 76 4.74 -10.36 -3.20
CA GLU A 76 4.55 -11.74 -2.76
C GLU A 76 5.79 -12.61 -3.06
N THR A 77 6.31 -12.55 -4.29
CA THR A 77 7.48 -13.32 -4.71
C THR A 77 8.74 -12.95 -3.91
N ASN A 78 8.86 -11.71 -3.44
CA ASN A 78 9.98 -11.25 -2.61
C ASN A 78 9.71 -11.40 -1.10
N GLY A 79 8.64 -12.11 -0.72
CA GLY A 79 8.28 -12.33 0.69
C GLY A 79 7.85 -11.06 1.42
N VAL A 80 7.42 -10.04 0.68
CA VAL A 80 6.91 -8.78 1.21
C VAL A 80 5.38 -8.81 1.19
N THR A 81 4.77 -8.60 2.35
CA THR A 81 3.32 -8.45 2.42
C THR A 81 2.94 -7.03 2.03
N LEU A 82 2.13 -6.89 0.98
CA LEU A 82 1.54 -5.62 0.57
C LEU A 82 0.14 -5.45 1.18
N ILE A 83 -0.12 -4.30 1.80
CA ILE A 83 -1.42 -3.90 2.33
C ILE A 83 -1.88 -2.64 1.59
N GLU A 84 -2.88 -2.82 0.72
CA GLU A 84 -3.48 -1.74 -0.04
C GLU A 84 -4.66 -1.15 0.73
N VAL A 85 -4.66 0.17 0.92
CA VAL A 85 -5.73 0.90 1.59
C VAL A 85 -6.52 1.68 0.55
N PRO A 86 -7.76 1.26 0.22
CA PRO A 86 -8.60 1.96 -0.75
C PRO A 86 -9.02 3.37 -0.29
N TYR A 87 -9.31 4.24 -1.25
CA TYR A 87 -9.65 5.63 -0.97
C TYR A 87 -10.91 5.80 -0.10
N TRP A 88 -11.87 4.88 -0.20
CA TRP A 88 -13.13 4.91 0.56
C TRP A 88 -12.97 4.49 2.02
N ILE A 89 -11.77 4.04 2.44
CA ILE A 89 -11.46 3.82 3.84
C ILE A 89 -11.10 5.15 4.48
N GLU A 90 -12.05 5.70 5.24
CA GLU A 90 -11.87 6.92 6.02
C GLU A 90 -10.72 6.79 7.03
N TYR A 91 -10.07 7.92 7.34
CA TYR A 91 -8.93 7.95 8.26
C TYR A 91 -9.25 7.39 9.64
N ASP A 92 -10.47 7.61 10.12
CA ASP A 92 -10.95 7.08 11.41
C ASP A 92 -11.05 5.54 11.44
N GLU A 93 -11.31 4.90 10.30
CA GLU A 93 -11.40 3.44 10.18
C GLU A 93 -10.07 2.81 9.71
N MET A 94 -9.12 3.64 9.24
CA MET A 94 -7.88 3.17 8.63
C MET A 94 -7.05 2.29 9.57
N GLN A 95 -6.96 2.66 10.86
CA GLN A 95 -6.23 1.85 11.85
C GLN A 95 -6.83 0.45 11.97
N LYS A 96 -8.15 0.35 12.09
CA LYS A 96 -8.88 -0.91 12.21
C LYS A 96 -8.76 -1.74 10.93
N TYR A 97 -8.86 -1.09 9.77
CA TYR A 97 -8.69 -1.72 8.46
C TYR A 97 -7.29 -2.34 8.34
N ILE A 98 -6.22 -1.59 8.61
CA ILE A 98 -4.84 -2.08 8.52
C ILE A 98 -4.60 -3.25 9.47
N ILE A 99 -5.02 -3.13 10.74
CA ILE A 99 -4.86 -4.22 11.72
C ILE A 99 -5.59 -5.48 11.25
N LYS A 100 -6.80 -5.35 10.70
CA LYS A 100 -7.54 -6.48 10.15
C LYS A 100 -6.79 -7.12 8.98
N GLN A 101 -6.33 -6.32 8.02
CA GLN A 101 -5.57 -6.83 6.86
C GLN A 101 -4.29 -7.55 7.28
N CYS A 102 -3.56 -7.02 8.27
CA CYS A 102 -2.39 -7.71 8.81
C CYS A 102 -2.76 -9.07 9.42
N LYS A 103 -3.82 -9.16 10.22
CA LYS A 103 -4.30 -10.43 10.79
C LYS A 103 -4.71 -11.43 9.71
N ASP A 104 -5.45 -10.98 8.71
CA ASP A 104 -5.91 -11.82 7.60
C ASP A 104 -4.72 -12.38 6.79
N LYS A 105 -3.61 -11.63 6.72
CA LYS A 105 -2.36 -12.05 6.08
C LYS A 105 -1.35 -12.72 7.03
N GLY A 106 -1.74 -13.04 8.26
CA GLY A 106 -0.90 -13.75 9.23
C GLY A 106 0.24 -12.92 9.82
N ILE A 107 0.18 -11.59 9.72
CA ILE A 107 1.15 -10.67 10.34
C ILE A 107 0.70 -10.37 11.77
N ASP A 108 1.61 -10.54 12.72
CA ASP A 108 1.45 -10.05 14.08
C ASP A 108 1.44 -8.51 14.09
N ALA A 109 0.24 -7.95 13.91
CA ALA A 109 0.03 -6.53 14.08
C ALA A 109 0.18 -6.14 15.56
N PRO A 110 0.89 -5.05 15.87
CA PRO A 110 1.00 -4.56 17.23
C PRO A 110 -0.38 -4.32 17.85
N GLN A 111 -0.54 -4.75 19.10
CA GLN A 111 -1.77 -4.55 19.88
C GLN A 111 -1.83 -3.11 20.40
N ILE A 112 -2.11 -2.16 19.50
CA ILE A 112 -2.20 -0.75 19.86
C ILE A 112 -3.46 -0.54 20.70
N ARG A 113 -3.26 -0.03 21.93
CA ARG A 113 -4.35 0.18 22.90
C ARG A 113 -5.06 1.52 22.77
N PHE A 114 -4.55 2.42 21.92
CA PHE A 114 -5.10 3.77 21.74
C PHE A 114 -5.50 4.02 20.27
N LYS A 115 -6.51 4.87 20.08
CA LYS A 115 -6.90 5.35 18.76
C LYS A 115 -5.89 6.39 18.29
N ILE A 116 -5.41 6.24 17.06
CA ILE A 116 -4.50 7.19 16.42
C ILE A 116 -5.27 8.48 16.07
N ASP A 117 -4.77 9.62 16.55
CA ASP A 117 -5.32 10.95 16.22
C ASP A 117 -4.71 11.44 14.91
N TRP A 118 -5.28 11.00 13.78
CA TRP A 118 -4.77 11.27 12.44
C TRP A 118 -4.69 12.75 12.07
N LYS A 119 -5.37 13.64 12.81
CA LYS A 119 -5.30 15.10 12.60
C LYS A 119 -4.00 15.72 13.10
N LYS A 120 -3.20 14.98 13.87
CA LYS A 120 -1.93 15.42 14.45
C LYS A 120 -0.71 14.80 13.77
N ILE A 121 -0.91 14.10 12.65
CA ILE A 121 0.10 13.28 11.95
C ILE A 121 0.31 13.78 10.54
#